data_AF-A0A933VXN6-F1
#
_entry.id   AF-A0A933VXN6-F1
#
_cell.length_a   1.000
_cell.length_b   1.000
_cell.length_c   1.000
_cell.angle_alpha   90.00
_cell.angle_beta   90.00
_cell.angle_gamma   90.00
#
_symmetry.space_group_name_H-M   'P 1'
#
loop_
_entity.id
_entity.type
_entity.pdbx_description
1 polymer ?
#
loop_
_entity_poly.entity_id
_entity_poly.type
_entity_poly.pdbx_seq_one_letter_code
_entity_poly.pdbx_strand_id
1 'polypeptide(L)'
;MATRKAKKTDPKKAAAKGSARDPKWTWIDVLRTPILASVGAFSIAEEGIEKFVRDLVERGEASEKEGKKIVSDFRRRTQRNRKDLESSVDERIEKALKSFRLPTKKDVEELSKKIDQLERKIARLPRKVAAV
;
A
#
# COMPACT_ATOMS: atom_id res chain seq x y z
N MET A 1 46.35 -35.42 23.08
CA MET A 1 45.00 -35.99 22.96
C MET A 1 44.08 -35.28 23.94
N ALA A 2 43.06 -34.59 23.43
CA ALA A 2 42.22 -33.67 24.17
C ALA A 2 40.96 -34.39 24.72
N THR A 3 40.72 -34.30 26.01
CA THR A 3 39.45 -34.73 26.64
C THR A 3 38.72 -33.53 27.24
N ARG A 4 37.83 -33.01 26.39
CA ARG A 4 36.62 -32.20 26.58
C ARG A 4 36.17 -31.97 28.05
N LYS A 5 36.38 -30.76 28.58
CA LYS A 5 35.68 -30.26 29.77
C LYS A 5 34.23 -29.90 29.41
N ALA A 6 33.27 -30.65 29.93
CA ALA A 6 31.86 -30.27 29.96
C ALA A 6 31.67 -29.16 31.01
N LYS A 7 31.46 -27.91 30.57
CA LYS A 7 31.07 -26.80 31.43
C LYS A 7 29.55 -26.71 31.41
N LYS A 8 28.93 -27.10 32.54
CA LYS A 8 27.53 -26.83 32.89
C LYS A 8 27.21 -25.35 32.59
N THR A 9 26.18 -25.14 31.79
CA THR A 9 25.48 -23.86 31.66
C THR A 9 24.05 -24.04 32.16
N ASP A 10 23.65 -23.15 33.05
CA ASP A 10 22.50 -23.18 33.94
C ASP A 10 21.13 -23.18 33.21
N PRO A 11 20.12 -23.94 33.67
CA PRO A 11 18.83 -24.06 32.97
C PRO A 11 17.74 -23.07 33.46
N LYS A 12 18.07 -21.85 33.92
CA LYS A 12 17.08 -21.03 34.67
C LYS A 12 16.93 -19.53 34.37
N LYS A 13 17.41 -18.98 33.25
CA LYS A 13 17.15 -17.56 32.90
C LYS A 13 16.95 -17.35 31.40
N ALA A 14 15.73 -17.58 30.91
CA ALA A 14 15.22 -16.95 29.68
C ALA A 14 13.68 -17.03 29.52
N ALA A 15 12.94 -17.35 30.57
CA ALA A 15 11.47 -17.29 30.56
C ALA A 15 11.01 -15.89 30.97
N ALA A 16 11.09 -14.94 30.05
CA ALA A 16 10.39 -13.66 30.14
C ALA A 16 9.63 -13.43 28.83
N LYS A 17 8.33 -13.73 28.92
CA LYS A 17 7.29 -13.50 27.91
C LYS A 17 7.32 -12.07 27.38
N GLY A 18 7.28 -11.95 26.06
CA GLY A 18 6.93 -10.72 25.34
C GLY A 18 6.44 -11.09 23.95
N SER A 19 5.14 -11.46 23.89
CA SER A 19 4.32 -11.75 22.71
C SER A 19 5.06 -12.01 21.38
N ALA A 20 5.12 -13.29 20.99
CA ALA A 20 5.12 -13.62 19.58
C ALA A 20 3.88 -12.96 18.94
N ARG A 21 4.05 -11.82 18.29
CA ARG A 21 3.09 -11.42 17.25
C ARG A 21 3.37 -12.38 16.13
N ASP A 22 2.45 -13.30 15.87
CA ASP A 22 2.42 -14.00 14.60
C ASP A 22 2.58 -12.92 13.52
N PRO A 23 3.63 -12.92 12.69
CA PRO A 23 3.67 -12.04 11.55
C PRO A 23 2.64 -12.60 10.57
N LYS A 24 1.37 -12.29 10.80
CA LYS A 24 0.30 -12.45 9.82
C LYS A 24 0.62 -11.44 8.74
N TRP A 25 1.47 -11.85 7.81
CA TRP A 25 1.75 -11.12 6.59
C TRP A 25 0.42 -11.02 5.84
N THR A 26 -0.29 -9.92 6.09
CA THR A 26 -1.55 -9.65 5.44
C THR A 26 -1.21 -9.34 3.99
N TRP A 27 -1.81 -10.08 3.04
CA TRP A 27 -1.67 -9.85 1.59
C TRP A 27 -1.90 -8.38 1.19
N ILE A 28 -2.64 -7.64 2.02
CA ILE A 28 -2.90 -6.21 1.87
C ILE A 28 -1.64 -5.36 2.16
N ASP A 29 -0.81 -5.73 3.13
CA ASP A 29 0.40 -4.98 3.49
C ASP A 29 1.48 -5.11 2.41
N VAL A 30 1.50 -6.24 1.72
CA VAL A 30 2.32 -6.52 0.52
C VAL A 30 2.02 -5.52 -0.59
N LEU A 31 0.73 -5.18 -0.77
CA LEU A 31 0.29 -4.22 -1.77
C LEU A 31 0.47 -2.78 -1.30
N ARG A 32 0.24 -2.49 -0.01
CA ARG A 32 0.32 -1.13 0.54
C ARG A 32 1.75 -0.60 0.65
N THR A 33 2.69 -1.45 1.06
CA THR A 33 4.09 -1.05 1.29
C THR A 33 4.75 -0.41 0.07
N PRO A 34 4.71 -1.00 -1.15
CA PRO A 34 5.31 -0.39 -2.32
C PRO A 34 4.60 0.92 -2.71
N ILE A 35 3.27 0.99 -2.62
CA ILE A 35 2.51 2.22 -2.94
C ILE A 35 2.92 3.37 -2.03
N LEU A 36 2.97 3.13 -0.71
CA LEU A 36 3.37 4.14 0.26
C LEU A 36 4.84 4.56 0.09
N ALA A 37 5.73 3.60 -0.18
CA ALA A 37 7.13 3.88 -0.48
C ALA A 37 7.29 4.71 -1.77
N SER A 38 6.50 4.44 -2.81
CA SER A 38 6.51 5.21 -4.06
C SER A 38 6.07 6.66 -3.85
N VAL A 39 5.07 6.90 -3.01
CA VAL A 39 4.64 8.26 -2.67
C VAL A 39 5.76 9.03 -1.95
N GLY A 40 6.45 8.40 -1.01
CA GLY A 40 7.60 9.02 -0.33
C GLY A 40 8.79 9.29 -1.27
N ALA A 41 9.10 8.35 -2.16
CA ALA A 41 10.16 8.52 -3.15
C ALA A 41 9.87 9.67 -4.13
N PHE A 42 8.60 9.89 -4.50
CA PHE A 42 8.19 11.00 -5.35
C PHE A 42 8.41 12.37 -4.68
N SER A 43 8.13 12.51 -3.38
CA SER A 43 8.40 13.76 -2.65
C SER A 43 9.90 14.09 -2.59
N ILE A 44 10.76 13.08 -2.36
CA ILE A 44 12.22 13.26 -2.38
C ILE A 44 12.69 13.70 -3.79
N ALA A 45 12.07 13.16 -4.85
CA ALA A 45 12.41 13.53 -6.22
C ALA A 45 12.04 14.98 -6.56
N GLU A 46 10.87 15.48 -6.11
CA GLU A 46 10.50 16.89 -6.29
C GLU A 46 11.48 17.84 -5.59
N GLU A 47 11.84 17.54 -4.33
CA GLU A 47 12.84 18.31 -3.60
C GLU A 47 14.22 18.27 -4.27
N GLY A 48 14.60 17.13 -4.85
CA GLY A 48 15.85 16.95 -5.57
C GLY A 48 15.95 17.83 -6.82
N ILE A 49 14.84 18.00 -7.56
CA ILE A 49 14.79 18.87 -8.75
C ILE A 49 14.93 20.34 -8.34
N GLU A 50 14.26 20.78 -7.28
CA GLU A 50 14.38 22.15 -6.79
C GLU A 50 15.80 22.46 -6.30
N LYS A 51 16.44 21.51 -5.59
CA LYS A 51 17.85 21.65 -5.17
C LYS A 51 18.80 21.69 -6.35
N PHE A 52 18.66 20.78 -7.31
CA PHE A 52 19.52 20.77 -8.51
C PHE A 52 19.45 22.08 -9.28
N VAL A 53 18.24 22.61 -9.47
CA VAL A 53 18.03 23.90 -10.14
C VAL A 53 18.65 25.04 -9.34
N ARG A 54 18.54 25.02 -8.01
CA ARG A 54 19.15 26.02 -7.13
C ARG A 54 20.68 26.00 -7.23
N ASP A 55 21.29 24.83 -7.22
CA ASP A 55 22.74 24.66 -7.40
C ASP A 55 23.21 25.20 -8.77
N LEU A 56 22.43 24.99 -9.84
CA LEU A 56 22.75 25.54 -11.16
C LEU A 56 22.70 27.08 -11.17
N VAL A 57 21.76 27.67 -10.45
CA VAL A 57 21.65 29.14 -10.33
C VAL A 57 22.78 29.70 -9.46
N GLU A 58 23.11 29.05 -8.35
CA GLU A 58 24.21 29.46 -7.46
C GLU A 58 25.58 29.37 -8.15
N ARG A 59 25.78 28.37 -9.00
CA ARG A 59 26.98 28.22 -9.84
C ARG A 59 27.05 29.21 -11.01
N GLY A 60 26.00 30.00 -11.22
CA GLY A 60 25.90 30.94 -12.34
C GLY A 60 25.68 30.28 -13.71
N GLU A 61 25.35 28.98 -13.74
CA GLU A 61 25.09 28.24 -14.98
C GLU A 61 23.66 28.42 -15.50
N ALA A 62 22.75 28.92 -14.66
CA ALA A 62 21.39 29.26 -15.03
C ALA A 62 20.96 30.57 -14.37
N SER A 63 20.09 31.34 -15.04
CA SER A 63 19.47 32.50 -14.40
C SER A 63 18.38 32.06 -13.41
N GLU A 64 18.11 32.86 -12.38
CA GLU A 64 17.04 32.60 -11.42
C GLU A 64 15.65 32.49 -12.11
N LYS A 65 15.46 33.24 -13.21
CA LYS A 65 14.27 33.18 -14.05
C LYS A 65 14.13 31.84 -14.78
N GLU A 66 15.22 31.31 -15.34
CA GLU A 66 15.21 29.99 -16.00
C GLU A 66 14.97 28.87 -15.01
N GLY A 67 15.61 28.93 -13.83
CA GLY A 67 15.41 27.93 -12.79
C GLY A 67 13.95 27.85 -12.34
N LYS A 68 13.34 29.00 -12.01
CA LYS A 68 11.91 29.08 -11.66
C LYS A 68 11.00 28.55 -12.78
N LYS A 69 11.33 28.84 -14.03
CA LYS A 69 10.57 28.36 -15.19
C LYS A 69 10.63 26.83 -15.30
N ILE A 70 11.82 26.22 -15.18
CA ILE A 70 12.02 24.76 -15.25
C ILE A 70 11.20 24.05 -14.17
N VAL A 71 11.28 24.51 -12.91
CA VAL A 71 10.51 23.92 -11.80
C VAL A 71 9.00 24.05 -12.06
N SER A 72 8.54 25.22 -12.52
CA SER A 72 7.13 25.45 -12.81
C SER A 72 6.60 24.56 -13.95
N ASP A 73 7.38 24.41 -15.02
CA ASP A 73 7.04 23.59 -16.19
C ASP A 73 7.03 22.11 -15.82
N PHE A 74 7.99 21.66 -15.02
CA PHE A 74 8.02 20.30 -14.48
C PHE A 74 6.77 20.01 -13.66
N ARG A 75 6.44 20.88 -12.68
CA ARG A 75 5.25 20.72 -11.83
C ARG A 75 3.97 20.68 -12.65
N ARG A 76 3.84 21.56 -13.65
CA ARG A 76 2.66 21.62 -14.53
C ARG A 76 2.52 20.38 -15.40
N ARG A 77 3.61 19.89 -15.98
CA ARG A 77 3.61 18.64 -16.78
C ARG A 77 3.27 17.44 -15.91
N THR A 78 3.87 17.35 -14.73
CA THR A 78 3.62 16.25 -13.79
C THR A 78 2.17 16.24 -13.32
N GLN A 79 1.57 17.39 -12.98
CA GLN A 79 0.14 17.45 -12.63
C GLN A 79 -0.77 17.00 -13.76
N ARG A 80 -0.46 17.38 -15.01
CA ARG A 80 -1.25 16.96 -16.17
C ARG A 80 -1.14 15.46 -16.40
N ASN A 81 0.07 14.92 -16.40
CA ASN A 81 0.32 13.50 -16.60
C ASN A 81 -0.25 12.65 -15.46
N ARG A 82 -0.31 13.16 -14.22
CA ARG A 82 -0.79 12.40 -13.06
C ARG A 82 -2.23 11.91 -13.23
N LYS A 83 -3.13 12.73 -13.77
CA LYS A 83 -4.53 12.33 -14.02
C LYS A 83 -4.65 11.21 -15.05
N ASP A 84 -3.92 11.33 -16.16
CA ASP A 84 -3.94 10.32 -17.23
C ASP A 84 -3.28 9.00 -16.76
N LEU A 85 -2.28 9.11 -15.89
CA LEU A 85 -1.62 7.97 -15.29
C LEU A 85 -2.52 7.27 -14.26
N GLU A 86 -3.24 8.04 -13.44
CA GLU A 86 -4.18 7.52 -12.44
C GLU A 86 -5.29 6.69 -13.10
N SER A 87 -5.94 7.21 -14.14
CA SER A 87 -6.96 6.46 -14.88
C SER A 87 -6.40 5.19 -15.54
N SER A 88 -5.22 5.30 -16.18
CA SER A 88 -4.55 4.15 -16.82
C SER A 88 -4.15 3.08 -15.81
N VAL A 89 -3.74 3.47 -14.60
CA VAL A 89 -3.39 2.56 -13.51
C VAL A 89 -4.64 1.89 -12.96
N ASP A 90 -5.71 2.64 -12.70
CA ASP A 90 -6.99 2.11 -12.24
C ASP A 90 -7.54 1.06 -13.21
N GLU A 91 -7.55 1.34 -14.52
CA GLU A 91 -7.98 0.38 -15.53
C GLU A 91 -7.14 -0.90 -15.54
N ARG A 92 -5.81 -0.77 -15.37
CA ARG A 92 -4.90 -1.92 -15.33
C ARG A 92 -5.13 -2.75 -14.08
N ILE A 93 -5.32 -2.11 -12.93
CA ILE A 93 -5.64 -2.79 -11.67
C ILE A 93 -6.98 -3.50 -11.79
N GLU A 94 -8.01 -2.84 -12.32
CA GLU A 94 -9.33 -3.44 -12.51
C GLU A 94 -9.28 -4.65 -13.45
N LYS A 95 -8.55 -4.53 -14.57
CA LYS A 95 -8.32 -5.66 -15.50
C LYS A 95 -7.59 -6.81 -14.82
N ALA A 96 -6.52 -6.53 -14.07
CA ALA A 96 -5.79 -7.56 -13.33
C ALA A 96 -6.69 -8.27 -12.31
N LEU A 97 -7.44 -7.53 -11.50
CA LEU A 97 -8.37 -8.09 -10.51
C LEU A 97 -9.41 -9.00 -11.19
N LYS A 98 -9.98 -8.57 -12.31
CA LYS A 98 -10.91 -9.39 -13.12
C LYS A 98 -10.24 -10.66 -13.64
N SER A 99 -9.03 -10.59 -14.17
CA SER A 99 -8.28 -11.75 -14.69
C SER A 99 -7.96 -12.77 -13.59
N PHE A 100 -7.66 -12.31 -12.38
CA PHE A 100 -7.41 -13.18 -11.22
C PHE A 100 -8.69 -13.61 -10.48
N ARG A 101 -9.89 -13.28 -11.00
CA ARG A 101 -11.19 -13.53 -10.35
C ARG A 101 -11.27 -12.99 -8.92
N LEU A 102 -10.55 -11.90 -8.63
CA LEU A 102 -10.52 -11.27 -7.32
C LEU A 102 -11.64 -10.22 -7.26
N PRO A 103 -12.61 -10.34 -6.34
CA PRO A 103 -13.66 -9.34 -6.18
C PRO A 103 -13.08 -8.04 -5.60
N THR A 104 -13.58 -6.91 -6.06
CA THR A 104 -13.25 -5.61 -5.50
C THR A 104 -13.94 -5.41 -4.16
N LYS A 105 -13.48 -4.44 -3.37
CA LYS A 105 -14.16 -4.05 -2.12
C LYS A 105 -15.64 -3.70 -2.34
N LYS A 106 -15.96 -3.01 -3.44
CA LYS A 106 -17.34 -2.65 -3.78
C LYS A 106 -18.21 -3.88 -3.99
N ASP A 107 -17.68 -4.88 -4.69
CA ASP A 107 -18.41 -6.14 -4.92
C ASP A 107 -18.73 -6.84 -3.60
N VAL A 108 -17.76 -6.86 -2.67
CA VAL A 108 -17.95 -7.44 -1.33
C VAL A 108 -19.01 -6.68 -0.53
N GLU A 109 -19.02 -5.34 -0.57
CA GLU A 109 -20.03 -4.53 0.10
C GLU A 109 -21.43 -4.70 -0.49
N GLU A 110 -21.54 -4.81 -1.82
CA GLU A 110 -22.81 -5.10 -2.48
C GLU A 110 -23.34 -6.49 -2.14
N LEU A 111 -22.47 -7.51 -2.12
CA LEU A 111 -22.85 -8.84 -1.68
C LEU A 111 -23.32 -8.83 -0.22
N SER A 112 -22.61 -8.12 0.66
CA SER A 112 -23.00 -7.97 2.07
C SER A 112 -24.40 -7.36 2.21
N LYS A 113 -24.69 -6.27 1.48
CA LYS A 113 -26.03 -5.67 1.47
C LYS A 113 -27.10 -6.61 0.94
N LYS A 114 -26.80 -7.40 -0.10
CA LYS A 114 -27.75 -8.40 -0.63
C LYS A 114 -28.01 -9.51 0.39
N ILE A 115 -26.98 -9.95 1.12
CA ILE A 115 -27.11 -10.92 2.21
C ILE A 115 -28.01 -10.35 3.32
N ASP A 116 -27.75 -9.14 3.80
CA ASP A 116 -28.58 -8.48 4.82
C ASP A 116 -30.05 -8.34 4.39
N GLN A 117 -30.28 -8.03 3.11
CA GLN A 117 -31.64 -7.94 2.57
C GLN A 117 -32.33 -9.30 2.50
N LEU A 118 -31.60 -10.35 2.11
CA LEU A 118 -32.10 -11.71 2.08
C LEU A 118 -32.40 -12.21 3.50
N GLU A 119 -31.52 -11.96 4.46
CA GLU A 119 -31.74 -12.28 5.88
C GLU A 119 -33.01 -11.62 6.41
N ARG A 120 -33.23 -10.33 6.13
CA ARG A 120 -34.47 -9.63 6.51
C ARG A 120 -35.71 -10.20 5.85
N LYS A 121 -35.62 -10.63 4.58
CA LYS A 121 -36.74 -11.28 3.88
C LYS A 121 -37.06 -12.64 4.48
N ILE A 122 -36.04 -13.44 4.77
CA ILE A 122 -36.20 -14.74 5.44
C ILE A 122 -36.81 -14.56 6.83
N ALA A 123 -36.34 -13.59 7.61
CA ALA A 123 -36.87 -13.29 8.94
C ALA A 123 -38.34 -12.81 8.93
N ARG A 124 -38.80 -12.21 7.81
CA ARG A 124 -40.19 -11.76 7.63
C ARG A 124 -41.13 -12.85 7.09
N LEU A 125 -40.60 -13.97 6.61
CA LEU A 125 -41.45 -15.09 6.19
C LEU A 125 -41.90 -15.89 7.41
N PRO A 126 -43.21 -16.09 7.64
CA PRO A 126 -43.67 -17.00 8.67
C PRO A 126 -43.20 -18.42 8.34
N ARG A 127 -42.58 -19.10 9.31
CA ARG A 127 -42.18 -20.52 9.25
C ARG A 127 -43.35 -21.39 8.77
N LYS A 128 -43.45 -21.64 7.46
CA LYS A 128 -44.33 -22.67 6.88
C LYS A 128 -43.55 -23.74 6.10
N VAL A 129 -42.22 -23.71 6.14
CA VAL A 129 -41.36 -24.64 5.38
C VAL A 129 -40.71 -25.72 6.27
N ALA A 130 -41.07 -25.81 7.55
CA ALA A 130 -40.57 -26.86 8.45
C ALA A 130 -41.54 -28.05 8.62
N ALA A 131 -42.60 -28.14 7.81
CA ALA A 131 -43.59 -29.21 7.86
C ALA A 131 -43.91 -29.71 6.45
N VAL A 132 -42.95 -30.39 5.82
CA VAL A 132 -43.14 -31.46 4.83
C VAL A 132 -41.99 -32.45 5.04
#